data_AF-A0A161S2X5-F1
#
_entry.id   AF-A0A161S2X5-F1
#
_cell.length_a   1.000
_cell.length_b   1.000
_cell.length_c   1.000
_cell.angle_alpha   90.00
_cell.angle_beta   90.00
_cell.angle_gamma   90.00
#
_symmetry.space_group_name_H-M   'P 1'
#
loop_
_entity.id
_entity.type
_entity.pdbx_description
1 polymer ?
#
loop_
_entity_poly.entity_id
_entity_poly.type
_entity_poly.pdbx_seq_one_letter_code
_entity_poly.pdbx_strand_id
1 'polypeptide(L)'
;MDNMKKNRRDPEIITVTDDRLIPVVAALTNLTESWKAQLSKGAVSLPMAVQIGKKLSHDRQQALLEFWEDTRLPDKYMNRALHAFALNMPDWAVHQVIRIFRLTEKIKASMVMLNDWMDRFDALYEQFEHEFWEGEWPGAEDELESYLDKLEADFQELYRQASDEKKSYNRHYGDSSSDSARDSARTAGPSRGPVSFPALIGAADDASPKELKQRYRTLMKKLHPDHGGSAYLFDWVKQAHDHYMQGKASL
;
A
#
# COMPACT_ATOMS: atom_id res chain seq x y z
N MET A 1 -23.85 -69.08 18.08
CA MET A 1 -22.67 -68.45 17.44
C MET A 1 -23.21 -67.30 16.62
N ASP A 2 -23.23 -66.15 17.25
CA ASP A 2 -24.03 -64.98 16.87
C ASP A 2 -23.09 -63.79 16.66
N ASN A 3 -23.52 -62.88 15.81
CA ASN A 3 -22.99 -61.53 15.58
C ASN A 3 -21.61 -61.33 14.96
N MET A 4 -21.60 -61.09 13.64
CA MET A 4 -20.65 -60.16 13.03
C MET A 4 -21.25 -59.52 11.76
N LYS A 5 -22.46 -58.95 11.87
CA LYS A 5 -22.95 -57.99 10.87
C LYS A 5 -22.26 -56.65 11.15
N LYS A 6 -21.27 -56.32 10.33
CA LYS A 6 -20.63 -55.00 10.25
C LYS A 6 -21.72 -53.93 10.17
N ASN A 7 -21.84 -53.15 11.25
CA ASN A 7 -22.65 -51.96 11.34
C ASN A 7 -22.01 -50.89 10.43
N ARG A 8 -22.32 -50.92 9.13
CA ARG A 8 -22.13 -49.76 8.26
C ARG A 8 -23.15 -48.74 8.75
N ARG A 9 -22.70 -47.79 9.57
CA ARG A 9 -23.51 -46.61 9.88
C ARG A 9 -23.77 -45.92 8.54
N ASP A 10 -25.03 -45.89 8.13
CA ASP A 10 -25.47 -45.01 7.05
C ASP A 10 -25.03 -43.58 7.40
N PRO A 11 -24.56 -42.78 6.42
CA PRO A 11 -24.16 -41.41 6.70
C PRO A 11 -25.36 -40.68 7.30
N GLU A 12 -25.20 -40.15 8.52
CA GLU A 12 -26.22 -39.32 9.16
C GLU A 12 -26.60 -38.19 8.19
N ILE A 13 -27.83 -38.22 7.68
CA ILE A 13 -28.36 -37.20 6.78
C ILE A 13 -28.65 -35.98 7.64
N ILE A 14 -27.64 -35.13 7.83
CA ILE A 14 -27.79 -33.86 8.54
C ILE A 14 -28.54 -32.90 7.61
N THR A 15 -29.78 -32.57 7.98
CA THR A 15 -30.58 -31.57 7.25
C THR A 15 -30.32 -30.20 7.87
N VAL A 16 -29.73 -29.29 7.10
CA VAL A 16 -29.45 -27.92 7.53
C VAL A 16 -30.66 -27.05 7.20
N THR A 17 -31.37 -26.57 8.23
CA THR A 17 -32.62 -25.80 8.08
C THR A 17 -32.45 -24.29 8.26
N ASP A 18 -31.26 -23.84 8.66
CA ASP A 18 -30.97 -22.40 8.82
C ASP A 18 -30.54 -21.79 7.48
N ASP A 19 -31.34 -20.85 6.98
CA ASP A 19 -31.12 -20.11 5.73
C ASP A 19 -29.73 -19.46 5.63
N ARG A 20 -29.11 -19.11 6.78
CA ARG A 20 -27.76 -18.52 6.81
C ARG A 20 -26.66 -19.57 6.65
N LEU A 21 -26.91 -20.81 7.07
CA LEU A 21 -25.94 -21.90 7.01
C LEU A 21 -25.99 -22.65 5.67
N ILE A 22 -27.14 -22.66 5.00
CA ILE A 22 -27.29 -23.26 3.66
C ILE A 22 -26.19 -22.81 2.68
N PRO A 23 -25.93 -21.50 2.46
CA PRO A 23 -24.91 -21.07 1.49
C PRO A 23 -23.49 -21.43 1.94
N VAL A 24 -23.22 -21.47 3.25
CA VAL A 24 -21.92 -21.86 3.81
C VAL A 24 -21.67 -23.34 3.55
N VAL A 25 -22.65 -24.19 3.86
CA VAL A 25 -22.56 -25.63 3.67
C VAL A 25 -22.45 -25.96 2.18
N ALA A 26 -23.25 -25.32 1.33
CA ALA A 26 -23.19 -25.48 -0.12
C ALA A 26 -21.78 -25.17 -0.67
N ALA A 27 -21.18 -24.06 -0.23
CA ALA A 27 -19.82 -23.70 -0.62
C ALA A 27 -18.79 -24.74 -0.15
N LEU A 28 -18.88 -25.22 1.09
CA LEU A 28 -17.96 -26.25 1.61
C LEU A 28 -18.12 -27.60 0.91
N THR A 29 -19.34 -27.97 0.49
CA THR A 29 -19.55 -29.17 -0.34
C THR A 29 -18.95 -29.05 -1.73
N ASN A 30 -18.85 -27.83 -2.27
CA ASN A 30 -18.25 -27.55 -3.56
C ASN A 30 -16.69 -27.48 -3.52
N LEU A 31 -16.08 -27.72 -2.36
CA LEU A 31 -14.62 -27.80 -2.26
C LEU A 31 -14.09 -29.12 -2.84
N THR A 32 -12.96 -29.05 -3.53
CA THR A 32 -12.19 -30.25 -3.89
C THR A 32 -11.62 -30.93 -2.64
N GLU A 33 -11.33 -32.23 -2.74
CA GLU A 33 -10.76 -33.01 -1.63
C GLU A 33 -9.42 -32.42 -1.14
N SER A 34 -8.63 -31.86 -2.04
CA SER A 34 -7.38 -31.18 -1.70
C SER A 34 -7.62 -29.99 -0.77
N TRP A 35 -8.59 -29.12 -1.06
CA TRP A 35 -8.92 -27.98 -0.19
C TRP A 35 -9.59 -28.40 1.11
N LYS A 36 -10.43 -29.45 1.11
CA LYS A 36 -10.95 -30.04 2.36
C LYS A 36 -9.81 -30.54 3.25
N ALA A 37 -8.79 -31.16 2.66
CA ALA A 37 -7.61 -31.58 3.40
C ALA A 37 -6.84 -30.38 3.99
N GLN A 38 -6.65 -29.29 3.23
CA GLN A 38 -6.00 -28.08 3.73
C GLN A 38 -6.79 -27.42 4.88
N LEU A 39 -8.11 -27.35 4.77
CA LEU A 39 -8.99 -26.88 5.85
C LEU A 39 -8.87 -27.76 7.10
N SER A 40 -8.88 -29.09 6.94
CA SER A 40 -8.77 -30.03 8.07
C SER A 40 -7.43 -29.95 8.79
N LYS A 41 -6.35 -29.63 8.06
CA LYS A 41 -5.01 -29.40 8.62
C LYS A 41 -4.85 -28.03 9.29
N GLY A 42 -5.86 -27.15 9.19
CA GLY A 42 -5.80 -25.79 9.68
C GLY A 42 -4.89 -24.87 8.85
N ALA A 43 -4.48 -25.28 7.66
CA ALA A 43 -3.66 -24.47 6.76
C ALA A 43 -4.46 -23.34 6.10
N VAL A 44 -5.80 -23.47 6.06
CA VAL A 44 -6.72 -22.50 5.47
C VAL A 44 -7.83 -22.21 6.46
N SER A 45 -8.20 -20.95 6.60
CA SER A 45 -9.31 -20.54 7.49
C SER A 45 -10.67 -20.94 6.91
N LEU A 46 -11.66 -21.20 7.78
CA LEU A 46 -13.01 -21.53 7.36
C LEU A 46 -13.64 -20.45 6.44
N PRO A 47 -13.53 -19.13 6.73
CA PRO A 47 -14.04 -18.11 5.82
C PRO A 47 -13.41 -18.16 4.43
N MET A 48 -12.10 -18.43 4.34
CA MET A 48 -11.39 -18.58 3.07
C MET A 48 -11.89 -19.80 2.29
N ALA A 49 -12.01 -20.95 2.95
CA ALA A 49 -12.51 -22.17 2.33
C ALA A 49 -13.94 -21.97 1.77
N VAL A 50 -14.80 -21.25 2.50
CA VAL A 50 -16.14 -20.87 2.01
C VAL A 50 -16.04 -19.97 0.76
N GLN A 51 -15.12 -18.99 0.73
CA GLN A 51 -14.94 -18.15 -0.45
C GLN A 51 -14.45 -18.94 -1.67
N ILE A 52 -13.49 -19.86 -1.48
CA ILE A 52 -12.98 -20.73 -2.55
C ILE A 52 -14.12 -21.54 -3.15
N GLY A 53 -14.87 -22.26 -2.30
CA GLY A 53 -15.98 -23.09 -2.75
C GLY A 53 -17.14 -22.30 -3.35
N LYS A 54 -17.32 -21.03 -2.95
CA LYS A 54 -18.36 -20.16 -3.51
C LYS A 54 -17.98 -19.55 -4.86
N LYS A 55 -16.72 -19.16 -5.04
CA LYS A 55 -16.28 -18.35 -6.20
C LYS A 55 -15.64 -19.16 -7.32
N LEU A 56 -15.06 -20.32 -7.02
CA LEU A 56 -14.22 -21.05 -7.97
C LEU A 56 -14.83 -22.40 -8.38
N SER A 57 -14.73 -22.71 -9.68
CA SER A 57 -14.95 -24.07 -10.20
C SER A 57 -13.84 -25.02 -9.73
N HIS A 58 -14.07 -26.33 -9.79
CA HIS A 58 -13.06 -27.32 -9.34
C HIS A 58 -11.71 -27.18 -10.06
N ASP A 59 -11.70 -26.93 -11.37
CA ASP A 59 -10.46 -26.74 -12.14
C ASP A 59 -9.69 -25.50 -11.66
N ARG A 60 -10.41 -24.40 -11.39
CA ARG A 60 -9.81 -23.17 -10.84
C ARG A 60 -9.38 -23.32 -9.39
N GLN A 61 -10.07 -24.13 -8.60
CA GLN A 61 -9.65 -24.48 -7.25
C GLN A 61 -8.31 -25.23 -7.28
N GLN A 62 -8.13 -26.17 -8.22
CA GLN A 62 -6.88 -26.90 -8.37
C GLN A 62 -5.74 -25.97 -8.82
N ALA A 63 -5.98 -25.12 -9.81
CA ALA A 63 -4.99 -24.14 -10.27
C ALA A 63 -4.57 -23.16 -9.17
N LEU A 64 -5.51 -22.65 -8.36
CA LEU A 64 -5.18 -21.80 -7.20
C LEU A 64 -4.32 -22.53 -6.17
N LEU A 65 -4.59 -23.82 -5.93
CA LEU A 65 -3.82 -24.62 -4.97
C LEU A 65 -2.39 -24.82 -5.46
N GLU A 66 -2.20 -25.20 -6.72
CA GLU A 66 -0.89 -25.36 -7.35
C GLU A 66 -0.11 -24.04 -7.30
N PHE A 67 -0.74 -22.94 -7.70
CA PHE A 67 -0.17 -21.60 -7.60
C PHE A 67 0.26 -21.26 -6.17
N TRP A 68 -0.58 -21.54 -5.17
CA TRP A 68 -0.28 -21.25 -3.77
C TRP A 68 0.95 -22.02 -3.26
N GLU A 69 1.03 -23.31 -3.59
CA GLU A 69 2.12 -24.19 -3.18
C GLU A 69 3.45 -23.79 -3.85
N ASP A 70 3.43 -23.50 -5.15
CA ASP A 70 4.61 -23.12 -5.92
C ASP A 70 5.16 -21.75 -5.52
N THR A 71 4.29 -20.76 -5.34
CA THR A 71 4.70 -19.39 -4.97
C THR A 71 5.00 -19.20 -3.50
N ARG A 72 4.60 -20.15 -2.64
CA ARG A 72 4.57 -20.00 -1.18
C ARG A 72 3.89 -18.68 -0.80
N LEU A 73 2.71 -18.43 -1.35
CA LEU A 73 2.01 -17.16 -1.19
C LEU A 73 1.68 -16.89 0.29
N PRO A 74 2.09 -15.73 0.85
CA PRO A 74 1.64 -15.31 2.18
C PRO A 74 0.12 -15.12 2.24
N ASP A 75 -0.50 -15.49 3.36
CA ASP A 75 -1.95 -15.44 3.57
C ASP A 75 -2.60 -14.08 3.23
N LYS A 76 -1.88 -12.97 3.49
CA LYS A 76 -2.36 -11.61 3.19
C LYS A 76 -2.62 -11.34 1.70
N TYR A 77 -2.07 -12.16 0.80
CA TYR A 77 -2.32 -12.08 -0.64
C TYR A 77 -3.30 -13.13 -1.13
N MET A 78 -3.71 -14.09 -0.29
CA MET A 78 -4.60 -15.19 -0.67
C MET A 78 -5.94 -14.68 -1.23
N ASN A 79 -6.55 -13.67 -0.59
CA ASN A 79 -7.81 -13.09 -1.08
C ASN A 79 -7.65 -12.45 -2.47
N ARG A 80 -6.49 -11.85 -2.76
CA ARG A 80 -6.21 -11.23 -4.06
C ARG A 80 -5.99 -12.29 -5.12
N ALA A 81 -5.22 -13.34 -4.82
CA ALA A 81 -5.06 -14.46 -5.73
C ALA A 81 -6.43 -15.11 -6.03
N LEU A 82 -7.22 -15.42 -5.00
CA LEU A 82 -8.57 -15.96 -5.15
C LEU A 82 -9.47 -15.10 -6.05
N HIS A 83 -9.42 -13.78 -5.90
CA HIS A 83 -10.18 -12.88 -6.77
C HIS A 83 -9.69 -12.91 -8.22
N ALA A 84 -8.37 -12.87 -8.44
CA ALA A 84 -7.79 -12.96 -9.78
C ALA A 84 -8.17 -14.29 -10.49
N PHE A 85 -8.12 -15.42 -9.77
CA PHE A 85 -8.57 -16.72 -10.28
C PHE A 85 -10.09 -16.75 -10.55
N ALA A 86 -10.90 -16.05 -9.75
CA ALA A 86 -12.34 -15.93 -9.99
C ALA A 86 -12.65 -15.12 -11.26
N LEU A 87 -11.79 -14.16 -11.60
CA LEU A 87 -11.83 -13.41 -12.86
C LEU A 87 -11.23 -14.19 -14.04
N ASN A 88 -10.88 -15.47 -13.85
CA ASN A 88 -10.27 -16.33 -14.88
C ASN A 88 -8.92 -15.83 -15.41
N MET A 89 -8.19 -15.02 -14.65
CA MET A 89 -6.87 -14.55 -15.06
C MET A 89 -5.90 -15.73 -15.23
N PRO A 90 -4.99 -15.67 -16.22
CA PRO A 90 -3.92 -16.65 -16.36
C PRO A 90 -2.90 -16.51 -15.23
N ASP A 91 -2.23 -17.62 -14.88
CA ASP A 91 -1.32 -17.69 -13.73
C ASP A 91 -0.22 -16.61 -13.77
N TRP A 92 0.36 -16.35 -14.95
CA TRP A 92 1.37 -15.32 -15.14
C TRP A 92 0.86 -13.92 -14.74
N ALA A 93 -0.40 -13.61 -15.05
CA ALA A 93 -1.02 -12.34 -14.68
C ALA A 93 -1.23 -12.28 -13.17
N VAL A 94 -1.68 -13.38 -12.55
CA VAL A 94 -1.81 -13.46 -11.08
C VAL A 94 -0.47 -13.19 -10.40
N HIS A 95 0.64 -13.77 -10.91
CA HIS A 95 1.98 -13.47 -10.40
C HIS A 95 2.33 -11.98 -10.49
N GLN A 96 2.07 -11.36 -11.63
CA GLN A 96 2.37 -9.95 -11.86
C GLN A 96 1.55 -9.04 -10.94
N VAL A 97 0.26 -9.32 -10.77
CA VAL A 97 -0.62 -8.60 -9.83
C VAL A 97 -0.10 -8.69 -8.40
N ILE A 98 0.25 -9.89 -7.93
CA ILE A 98 0.83 -10.05 -6.59
C ILE A 98 2.17 -9.30 -6.47
N ARG A 99 2.98 -9.28 -7.52
CA ARG A 99 4.24 -8.52 -7.56
C ARG A 99 3.98 -7.01 -7.48
N ILE A 100 2.97 -6.49 -8.18
CA ILE A 100 2.55 -5.09 -8.08
C ILE A 100 2.10 -4.77 -6.65
N PHE A 101 1.23 -5.57 -6.03
CA PHE A 101 0.83 -5.37 -4.62
C PHE A 101 2.01 -5.41 -3.64
N ARG A 102 3.04 -6.21 -3.89
CA ARG A 102 4.27 -6.21 -3.08
C ARG A 102 5.09 -4.93 -3.30
N LEU A 103 5.13 -4.44 -4.54
CA LEU A 103 5.81 -3.20 -4.88
C LEU A 103 5.13 -2.01 -4.20
N THR A 104 3.80 -1.94 -4.21
CA THR A 104 3.05 -0.85 -3.58
C THR A 104 3.27 -0.79 -2.06
N GLU A 105 3.34 -1.93 -1.38
CA GLU A 105 3.68 -1.97 0.04
C GLU A 105 5.11 -1.44 0.32
N LYS A 106 6.09 -1.78 -0.53
CA LYS A 106 7.46 -1.26 -0.42
C LYS A 106 7.50 0.24 -0.64
N ILE A 107 6.76 0.74 -1.63
CA ILE A 107 6.63 2.16 -1.93
C ILE A 107 6.04 2.88 -0.71
N LYS A 108 4.89 2.42 -0.22
CA LYS A 108 4.21 2.97 0.96
C LYS A 108 5.12 3.03 2.18
N ALA A 109 5.85 1.94 2.46
CA ALA A 109 6.83 1.91 3.57
C ALA A 109 8.00 2.89 3.38
N SER A 110 8.41 3.14 2.14
CA SER A 110 9.54 4.03 1.80
C SER A 110 9.15 5.51 1.75
N MET A 111 7.87 5.80 1.52
CA MET A 111 7.34 7.14 1.26
C MET A 111 6.60 7.80 2.44
N VAL A 112 6.50 7.14 3.61
CA VAL A 112 5.83 7.70 4.82
C VAL A 112 6.33 9.11 5.21
N MET A 113 7.50 9.53 4.72
CA MET A 113 8.10 10.85 5.02
C MET A 113 7.90 11.91 3.93
N LEU A 114 7.23 11.61 2.80
CA LEU A 114 7.11 12.47 1.62
C LEU A 114 5.62 12.68 1.23
N ASN A 115 4.91 13.56 1.94
CA ASN A 115 3.46 13.76 1.81
C ASN A 115 2.97 13.99 0.36
N ASP A 116 3.65 14.82 -0.43
CA ASP A 116 3.19 15.15 -1.80
C ASP A 116 3.31 13.95 -2.77
N TRP A 117 4.21 13.01 -2.47
CA TRP A 117 4.35 11.77 -3.25
C TRP A 117 3.36 10.70 -2.81
N MET A 118 2.95 10.74 -1.53
CA MET A 118 1.89 9.89 -1.01
C MET A 118 0.55 10.18 -1.71
N ASP A 119 0.21 11.45 -1.96
CA ASP A 119 -1.04 11.79 -2.66
C ASP A 119 -1.09 11.21 -4.09
N ARG A 120 0.03 11.28 -4.83
CA ARG A 120 0.12 10.70 -6.18
C ARG A 120 0.08 9.17 -6.15
N PHE A 121 0.76 8.58 -5.18
CA PHE A 121 0.76 7.14 -4.98
C PHE A 121 -0.64 6.64 -4.62
N ASP A 122 -1.33 7.32 -3.69
CA ASP A 122 -2.66 6.94 -3.24
C ASP A 122 -3.66 7.04 -4.40
N ALA A 123 -3.62 8.10 -5.22
CA ALA A 123 -4.47 8.20 -6.41
C ALA A 123 -4.25 7.05 -7.41
N LEU A 124 -3.00 6.70 -7.72
CA LEU A 124 -2.69 5.59 -8.63
C LEU A 124 -3.08 4.23 -8.01
N TYR A 125 -2.85 4.06 -6.72
CA TYR A 125 -3.16 2.84 -5.99
C TYR A 125 -4.65 2.60 -5.86
N GLU A 126 -5.43 3.64 -5.54
CA GLU A 126 -6.89 3.58 -5.46
C GLU A 126 -7.50 3.21 -6.80
N GLN A 127 -7.01 3.81 -7.90
CA GLN A 127 -7.46 3.45 -9.24
C GLN A 127 -7.16 1.97 -9.55
N PHE A 128 -5.91 1.54 -9.34
CA PHE A 128 -5.51 0.15 -9.55
C PHE A 128 -6.36 -0.84 -8.74
N GLU A 129 -6.55 -0.55 -7.45
CA GLU A 129 -7.30 -1.42 -6.55
C GLU A 129 -8.79 -1.49 -6.94
N HIS A 130 -9.38 -0.35 -7.31
CA HIS A 130 -10.76 -0.29 -7.80
C HIS A 130 -10.94 -1.14 -9.06
N GLU A 131 -10.14 -0.89 -10.10
CA GLU A 131 -10.23 -1.61 -11.37
C GLU A 131 -10.02 -3.12 -11.18
N PHE A 132 -9.12 -3.51 -10.27
CA PHE A 132 -8.90 -4.91 -9.92
C PHE A 132 -10.13 -5.57 -9.29
N TRP A 133 -10.75 -4.91 -8.30
CA TRP A 133 -11.88 -5.50 -7.58
C TRP A 133 -13.16 -5.54 -8.40
N GLU A 134 -13.40 -4.54 -9.23
CA GLU A 134 -14.55 -4.49 -10.14
C GLU A 134 -14.34 -5.36 -11.40
N GLY A 135 -13.10 -5.77 -11.68
CA GLY A 135 -12.78 -6.62 -12.83
C GLY A 135 -12.85 -5.87 -14.16
N GLU A 136 -12.52 -4.58 -14.16
CA GLU A 136 -12.57 -3.70 -15.34
C GLU A 136 -11.34 -3.84 -16.26
N TRP A 137 -10.45 -4.77 -15.95
CA TRP A 137 -9.24 -5.00 -16.72
C TRP A 137 -9.50 -5.63 -18.10
N PRO A 138 -8.58 -5.43 -19.05
CA PRO A 138 -8.69 -6.05 -20.37
C PRO A 138 -8.83 -7.57 -20.27
N GLY A 139 -9.80 -8.13 -21.00
CA GLY A 139 -10.03 -9.56 -21.04
C GLY A 139 -9.11 -10.32 -22.00
N ALA A 140 -8.53 -9.63 -22.99
CA ALA A 140 -7.58 -10.22 -23.92
C ALA A 140 -6.17 -10.27 -23.30
N GLU A 141 -5.48 -11.41 -23.42
CA GLU A 141 -4.19 -11.62 -22.76
C GLU A 141 -3.12 -10.60 -23.17
N ASP A 142 -2.97 -10.31 -24.47
CA ASP A 142 -1.98 -9.34 -24.97
C ASP A 142 -2.24 -7.91 -24.46
N GLU A 143 -3.52 -7.54 -24.32
CA GLU A 143 -3.93 -6.23 -23.80
C GLU A 143 -3.71 -6.16 -22.28
N LEU A 144 -4.00 -7.25 -21.57
CA LEU A 144 -3.77 -7.39 -20.14
C LEU A 144 -2.28 -7.31 -19.81
N GLU A 145 -1.43 -8.00 -20.57
CA GLU A 145 0.03 -7.96 -20.40
C GLU A 145 0.55 -6.53 -20.58
N SER A 146 0.18 -5.87 -21.69
CA SER A 146 0.56 -4.49 -21.97
C SER A 146 0.10 -3.51 -20.88
N TYR A 147 -1.11 -3.71 -20.35
CA TYR A 147 -1.66 -2.90 -19.27
C TYR A 147 -0.91 -3.10 -17.95
N LEU A 148 -0.66 -4.35 -17.54
CA LEU A 148 0.03 -4.67 -16.30
C LEU A 148 1.50 -4.24 -16.33
N ASP A 149 2.17 -4.36 -17.48
CA ASP A 149 3.54 -3.89 -17.68
C ASP A 149 3.64 -2.38 -17.52
N LYS A 150 2.70 -1.64 -18.12
CA LYS A 150 2.64 -0.19 -17.98
C LYS A 150 2.40 0.22 -16.53
N LEU A 151 1.41 -0.39 -15.88
CA LEU A 151 1.07 -0.10 -14.49
C LEU A 151 2.26 -0.37 -13.55
N GLU A 152 2.94 -1.49 -13.76
CA GLU A 152 4.15 -1.78 -13.00
C GLU A 152 5.25 -0.74 -13.25
N ALA A 153 5.49 -0.35 -14.49
CA ALA A 153 6.46 0.68 -14.84
C ALA A 153 6.13 2.02 -14.15
N ASP A 154 4.85 2.40 -14.10
CA ASP A 154 4.40 3.62 -13.41
C ASP A 154 4.70 3.56 -11.90
N PHE A 155 4.43 2.44 -11.23
CA PHE A 155 4.80 2.26 -9.82
C PHE A 155 6.33 2.25 -9.59
N GLN A 156 7.09 1.60 -10.48
CA GLN A 156 8.55 1.58 -10.38
C GLN A 156 9.15 2.98 -10.58
N GLU A 157 8.60 3.78 -11.50
CA GLU A 157 9.04 5.15 -11.73
C GLU A 157 8.71 6.05 -10.53
N LEU A 158 7.51 5.95 -9.95
CA LEU A 158 7.16 6.64 -8.70
C LEU A 158 8.14 6.28 -7.58
N TYR A 159 8.48 4.99 -7.44
CA TYR A 159 9.46 4.55 -6.46
C TYR A 159 10.85 5.15 -6.71
N ARG A 160 11.29 5.16 -7.97
CA ARG A 160 12.59 5.72 -8.37
C ARG A 160 12.67 7.20 -8.07
N GLN A 161 11.66 7.98 -8.47
CA GLN A 161 11.58 9.42 -8.24
C GLN A 161 11.67 9.76 -6.75
N ALA A 162 10.89 9.07 -5.91
CA ALA A 162 10.92 9.28 -4.46
C ALA A 162 12.25 8.87 -3.81
N SER A 163 12.88 7.80 -4.31
CA SER A 163 14.21 7.38 -3.85
C SER A 163 15.30 8.38 -4.21
N ASP A 164 15.26 8.94 -5.42
CA ASP A 164 16.22 9.95 -5.87
C ASP A 164 16.05 11.27 -5.12
N GLU A 165 14.82 11.66 -4.80
CA GLU A 165 14.54 12.82 -3.95
C GLU A 165 15.05 12.62 -2.51
N LYS A 166 14.84 11.42 -1.94
CA LYS A 166 15.42 11.06 -0.63
C LYS A 166 16.96 11.09 -0.62
N LYS A 167 17.61 10.68 -1.72
CA LYS A 167 19.08 10.78 -1.85
C LYS A 167 19.55 12.23 -1.98
N SER A 168 18.84 13.05 -2.76
CA SER A 168 19.11 14.48 -2.88
C SER A 168 19.00 15.18 -1.52
N TYR A 169 17.95 14.84 -0.76
CA TYR A 169 17.70 15.28 0.61
C TYR A 169 18.83 14.91 1.57
N ASN A 170 19.26 13.63 1.59
CA ASN A 170 20.37 13.20 2.45
C ASN A 170 21.71 13.87 2.09
N ARG A 171 21.96 14.22 0.83
CA ARG A 171 23.17 14.95 0.44
C ARG A 171 23.16 16.41 0.88
N HIS A 172 22.01 17.09 0.81
CA HIS A 172 21.90 18.49 1.22
C HIS A 172 21.87 18.66 2.74
N TYR A 173 21.46 17.63 3.50
CA TYR A 173 21.33 17.70 4.96
C TYR A 173 22.46 16.97 5.71
N GLY A 174 22.97 15.85 5.17
CA GLY A 174 23.98 15.01 5.83
C GLY A 174 25.42 15.50 5.74
N ASP A 175 25.72 16.44 4.83
CA ASP A 175 27.08 16.99 4.63
C ASP A 175 27.29 18.37 5.26
N SER A 176 26.39 18.79 6.17
CA SER A 176 26.60 20.02 6.96
C SER A 176 27.60 19.81 8.11
N SER A 177 28.76 19.22 7.80
CA SER A 177 29.94 19.16 8.66
C SER A 177 31.23 19.44 7.91
N SER A 178 31.21 20.30 6.89
CA SER A 178 32.32 21.24 6.63
C SER A 178 31.98 22.17 5.47
N ASP A 179 32.02 23.47 5.76
CA ASP A 179 32.57 24.48 4.86
C ASP A 179 31.92 24.64 3.47
N SER A 180 30.94 25.55 3.36
CA SER A 180 30.84 26.49 2.21
C SER A 180 29.61 27.40 2.33
N ALA A 181 29.79 28.51 3.03
CA ALA A 181 29.03 29.72 2.74
C ALA A 181 29.54 30.27 1.40
N ARG A 182 28.82 30.00 0.29
CA ARG A 182 28.83 30.72 -1.02
C ARG A 182 28.23 29.81 -2.11
N ASP A 183 26.89 29.73 -2.21
CA ASP A 183 26.22 29.58 -3.54
C ASP A 183 24.68 29.54 -3.55
N SER A 184 23.99 29.83 -2.44
CA SER A 184 22.52 29.78 -2.43
C SER A 184 21.88 31.07 -2.96
N ALA A 185 21.88 31.26 -4.28
CA ALA A 185 21.15 32.35 -4.94
C ALA A 185 20.28 31.92 -6.13
N ARG A 186 20.02 30.62 -6.37
CA ARG A 186 19.40 30.18 -7.64
C ARG A 186 18.33 29.08 -7.59
N THR A 187 17.52 29.02 -6.55
CA THR A 187 16.31 28.17 -6.57
C THR A 187 15.16 28.82 -5.80
N ALA A 188 14.48 29.78 -6.43
CA ALA A 188 13.17 30.24 -5.99
C ALA A 188 12.11 29.19 -6.40
N GLY A 189 11.58 28.47 -5.41
CA GLY A 189 10.40 27.62 -5.57
C GLY A 189 9.11 28.44 -5.79
N PRO A 190 8.00 27.81 -6.21
CA PRO A 190 6.78 28.50 -6.63
C PRO A 190 6.16 29.32 -5.49
N SER A 191 5.97 30.61 -5.74
CA SER A 191 5.41 31.59 -4.81
C SER A 191 3.94 31.31 -4.49
N ARG A 192 3.68 30.70 -3.32
CA ARG A 192 2.40 30.88 -2.61
C ARG A 192 2.40 32.31 -2.04
N GLY A 193 1.25 33.00 -2.08
CA GLY A 193 1.11 34.44 -1.80
C GLY A 193 1.71 34.91 -0.46
N PRO A 194 1.84 36.24 -0.24
CA PRO A 194 2.67 36.81 0.82
C PRO A 194 2.06 36.58 2.21
N VAL A 195 2.29 35.41 2.80
CA VAL A 195 2.07 35.15 4.22
C VAL A 195 3.28 35.68 4.98
N SER A 196 3.06 36.54 5.97
CA SER A 196 4.14 37.08 6.79
C SER A 196 4.81 35.96 7.60
N PHE A 197 6.13 36.03 7.81
CA PHE A 197 6.85 35.03 8.62
C PHE A 197 6.26 34.87 10.04
N PRO A 198 5.86 35.93 10.77
CA PRO A 198 5.15 35.80 12.05
C PRO A 198 3.88 34.96 11.94
N ALA A 199 3.01 35.23 10.95
CA ALA A 199 1.80 34.46 10.72
C ALA A 199 2.10 32.98 10.39
N LEU A 200 3.14 32.73 9.59
CA LEU A 200 3.57 31.38 9.23
C LEU A 200 3.98 30.53 10.44
N ILE A 201 4.67 31.12 11.42
CA ILE A 201 5.07 30.43 12.65
C ILE A 201 4.03 30.54 13.78
N GLY A 202 2.84 31.07 13.45
CA GLY A 202 1.74 31.28 14.39
C GLY A 202 2.06 32.29 15.50
N ALA A 203 2.94 33.26 15.24
CA ALA A 203 3.23 34.37 16.14
C ALA A 203 2.32 35.58 15.83
N ALA A 204 2.10 36.43 16.83
CA ALA A 204 1.46 37.74 16.60
C ALA A 204 2.40 38.65 15.79
N ASP A 205 1.84 39.60 15.04
CA ASP A 205 2.62 40.52 14.19
C ASP A 205 3.56 41.44 15.01
N ASP A 206 3.27 41.65 16.30
CA ASP A 206 4.06 42.42 17.27
C ASP A 206 4.96 41.54 18.17
N ALA A 207 5.08 40.24 17.87
CA ALA A 207 5.83 39.30 18.70
C ALA A 207 7.31 39.66 18.82
N SER A 208 7.84 39.54 20.05
CA SER A 208 9.25 39.84 20.32
C SER A 208 10.21 38.91 19.55
N PRO A 209 11.45 39.34 19.23
CA PRO A 209 12.44 38.48 18.58
C PRO A 209 12.72 37.17 19.31
N LYS A 210 12.65 37.21 20.65
CA LYS A 210 12.84 36.03 21.52
C LYS A 210 11.67 35.05 21.35
N GLU A 211 10.45 35.57 21.24
CA GLU A 211 9.24 34.77 21.01
C GLU A 211 9.22 34.16 19.62
N LEU A 212 9.55 34.93 18.57
CA LEU A 212 9.67 34.44 17.20
C LEU A 212 10.67 33.27 17.11
N LYS A 213 11.85 33.42 17.72
CA LYS A 213 12.87 32.35 17.76
C LYS A 213 12.38 31.11 18.51
N GLN A 214 11.64 31.29 19.60
CA GLN A 214 11.11 30.17 20.38
C GLN A 214 9.99 29.42 19.64
N ARG A 215 9.07 30.15 18.98
CA ARG A 215 8.00 29.58 18.16
C ARG A 215 8.57 28.88 16.94
N TYR A 216 9.53 29.49 16.24
CA TYR A 216 10.27 28.86 15.15
C TYR A 216 10.92 27.54 15.60
N ARG A 217 11.68 27.54 16.71
CA ARG A 217 12.30 26.31 17.23
C ARG A 217 11.29 25.24 17.61
N THR A 218 10.18 25.61 18.22
CA THR A 218 9.11 24.69 18.58
C THR A 218 8.46 24.09 17.33
N LEU A 219 8.20 24.92 16.32
CA LEU A 219 7.61 24.49 15.05
C LEU A 219 8.55 23.58 14.27
N MET A 220 9.83 23.94 14.15
CA MET A 220 10.84 23.11 13.48
C MET A 220 11.03 21.75 14.15
N LYS A 221 10.94 21.65 15.49
CA LYS A 221 10.97 20.36 16.19
C LYS A 221 9.76 19.48 15.86
N LYS A 222 8.58 20.07 15.69
CA LYS A 222 7.34 19.34 15.35
C LYS A 222 7.28 18.95 13.88
N LEU A 223 7.78 19.81 13.01
CA LEU A 223 7.86 19.56 11.56
C LEU A 223 9.07 18.69 11.19
N HIS A 224 9.95 18.39 12.14
CA HIS A 224 11.16 17.64 11.86
C HIS A 224 10.84 16.25 11.29
N PRO A 225 11.36 15.90 10.10
CA PRO A 225 11.08 14.60 9.46
C PRO A 225 11.46 13.41 10.32
N ASP A 226 12.58 13.48 11.05
CA ASP A 226 13.02 12.42 11.98
C ASP A 226 12.03 12.11 13.12
N HIS A 227 11.01 12.94 13.33
CA HIS A 227 9.94 12.72 14.30
C HIS A 227 8.57 12.51 13.64
N GLY A 228 8.55 12.20 12.33
CA GLY A 228 7.32 12.04 11.54
C GLY A 228 6.69 13.35 11.09
N GLY A 229 7.43 14.46 11.16
CA GLY A 229 6.99 15.77 10.67
C GLY A 229 7.11 15.91 9.15
N SER A 230 6.41 16.89 8.58
CA SER A 230 6.45 17.16 7.13
C SER A 230 7.74 17.89 6.73
N ALA A 231 8.58 17.22 5.93
CA ALA A 231 9.79 17.79 5.35
C ALA A 231 9.51 19.04 4.51
N TYR A 232 8.44 19.00 3.71
CA TYR A 232 7.99 20.15 2.93
C TYR A 232 7.70 21.38 3.80
N LEU A 233 6.93 21.20 4.88
CA LEU A 233 6.61 22.29 5.79
C LEU A 233 7.86 22.77 6.56
N PHE A 234 8.75 21.83 6.92
CA PHE A 234 10.02 22.16 7.58
C PHE A 234 10.89 23.07 6.70
N ASP A 235 11.08 22.72 5.43
CA ASP A 235 11.89 23.51 4.50
C ASP A 235 11.24 24.85 4.18
N TRP A 236 9.92 24.87 3.99
CA TRP A 236 9.19 26.12 3.76
C TRP A 236 9.34 27.10 4.93
N VAL A 237 9.20 26.61 6.17
CA VAL A 237 9.36 27.42 7.39
C VAL A 237 10.82 27.88 7.57
N LYS A 238 11.81 27.03 7.25
CA LYS A 238 13.23 27.37 7.29
C LYS A 238 13.58 28.47 6.28
N GLN A 239 13.14 28.33 5.02
CA GLN A 239 13.37 29.33 3.98
C GLN A 239 12.75 30.67 4.35
N ALA A 240 11.53 30.66 4.90
CA ALA A 240 10.86 31.87 5.35
C ALA A 240 11.60 32.55 6.53
N HIS A 241 12.18 31.77 7.46
CA HIS A 241 13.03 32.30 8.54
C HIS A 241 14.29 32.96 7.97
N ASP A 242 14.96 32.31 7.03
CA ASP A 242 16.21 32.82 6.46
C ASP A 242 15.96 34.12 5.66
N HIS A 243 14.88 34.18 4.88
CA HIS A 243 14.43 35.42 4.23
C HIS A 243 14.09 36.54 5.23
N TYR A 244 13.39 36.21 6.32
CA TYR A 244 13.06 37.17 7.38
C TYR A 244 14.31 37.74 8.06
N MET A 245 15.32 36.90 8.29
CA MET A 245 16.59 37.32 8.89
C MET A 245 17.45 38.15 7.92
N GLN A 246 17.45 37.84 6.63
CA GLN A 246 18.14 38.63 5.60
C GLN A 246 17.49 40.01 5.39
N GLY A 247 16.15 40.08 5.42
CA GLY A 247 15.41 41.35 5.34
C GLY A 247 15.65 42.27 6.54
N LYS A 248 15.97 41.71 7.72
CA LYS A 248 16.35 42.47 8.91
C LYS A 248 17.79 42.95 8.93
N ALA A 249 18.69 42.33 8.17
CA ALA A 249 20.09 42.73 8.07
C ALA A 249 20.32 43.85 7.04
N SER A 250 19.30 44.18 6.24
CA SER A 250 19.34 45.19 5.15
C SER A 250 18.61 46.50 5.50
N LEU A 251 18.24 46.68 6.77
CA LEU A 251 17.63 47.88 7.36
C LEU A 251 18.52 48.37 8.51
#